data_AF-A0A8B5UMP4-F1
#
_entry.id   AF-A0A8B5UMP4-F1
#
_cell.length_a   1.000
_cell.length_b   1.000
_cell.length_c   1.000
_cell.angle_alpha   90.00
_cell.angle_beta   90.00
_cell.angle_gamma   90.00
#
_symmetry.space_group_name_H-M   'P 1'
#
loop_
_entity.id
_entity.type
_entity.pdbx_description
1 polymer ?
#
loop_
_entity_poly.entity_id
_entity_poly.type
_entity_poly.pdbx_seq_one_letter_code
_entity_poly.pdbx_strand_id
1 'polypeptide(L)'
;MKYKIGDRVYIDFKSCNRMETDGTHIFGEGQIDRVDEDNDFLIGRLDRGGYFGCPSTDVKILNEACVHGYDVACLLCGFGQSETTGERIWHTQR
;
A
#
# COMPACT_ATOMS: atom_id res chain seq x y z
N MET A 1 -9.29 8.54 -11.60
CA MET A 1 -9.13 8.70 -10.14
C MET A 1 -8.90 7.31 -9.57
N LYS A 2 -7.63 6.94 -9.33
CA LYS A 2 -7.29 5.60 -8.82
C LYS A 2 -7.52 5.50 -7.32
N TYR A 3 -7.31 6.59 -6.57
CA TYR A 3 -7.40 6.61 -5.12
C TYR A 3 -8.50 7.59 -4.65
N LYS A 4 -9.17 7.28 -3.55
CA LYS A 4 -10.20 8.15 -2.94
C LYS A 4 -9.94 8.33 -1.45
N ILE A 5 -10.40 9.46 -0.91
CA ILE A 5 -10.39 9.68 0.53
C ILE A 5 -11.29 8.63 1.19
N GLY A 6 -10.78 7.97 2.23
CA GLY A 6 -11.45 6.87 2.92
C GLY A 6 -11.09 5.47 2.41
N ASP A 7 -10.40 5.34 1.26
CA ASP A 7 -9.98 4.03 0.77
C ASP A 7 -8.93 3.40 1.69
N ARG A 8 -9.06 2.08 1.89
CA ARG A 8 -8.07 1.28 2.59
C ARG A 8 -6.96 0.90 1.63
N VAL A 9 -5.73 1.18 2.05
CA VAL A 9 -4.54 0.93 1.25
C VAL A 9 -3.46 0.25 2.10
N TYR A 10 -2.65 -0.56 1.45
CA TYR A 10 -1.42 -1.10 2.01
C TYR A 10 -0.26 -0.28 1.47
N ILE A 11 0.55 0.24 2.38
CA ILE A 11 1.74 1.02 2.07
C ILE A 11 2.93 0.09 2.23
N ASP A 12 3.85 0.12 1.27
CA ASP A 12 5.16 -0.53 1.37
C ASP A 12 6.23 0.43 0.87
N PHE A 13 6.43 1.52 1.60
CA PHE A 13 7.38 2.56 1.24
C PHE A 13 8.69 2.36 1.98
N LYS A 14 9.75 2.09 1.24
CA LYS A 14 11.11 2.03 1.78
C LYS A 14 11.87 3.30 1.41
N SER A 15 12.09 4.18 2.38
CA SER A 15 12.92 5.36 2.17
C SER A 15 14.39 4.93 1.98
N CYS A 16 14.91 5.08 0.76
CA CYS A 16 16.31 4.79 0.42
C CYS A 16 17.24 6.02 0.52
N ASN A 17 16.79 7.13 1.13
CA ASN A 17 17.57 8.36 1.13
C ASN A 17 18.62 8.38 2.26
N ARG A 18 19.89 8.31 1.86
CA ARG A 18 21.08 8.04 2.68
C ARG A 18 21.56 9.19 3.57
N MET A 19 20.74 10.22 3.82
CA MET A 19 21.24 11.42 4.50
C MET A 19 20.59 11.84 5.82
N GLU A 20 19.35 11.46 6.17
CA GLU A 20 18.79 11.90 7.48
C GLU A 20 17.88 10.90 8.22
N THR A 21 17.31 9.89 7.56
CA THR A 21 16.48 8.86 8.21
C THR A 21 16.84 7.47 7.68
N ASP A 22 17.93 6.91 8.19
CA ASP A 22 18.43 5.60 7.78
C ASP A 22 17.34 4.52 7.95
N GLY A 23 16.91 3.89 6.85
CA GLY A 23 16.15 2.63 6.88
C GLY A 23 14.69 2.68 7.34
N THR A 24 14.03 3.84 7.35
CA THR A 24 12.59 3.88 7.70
C THR A 24 11.76 3.21 6.60
N HIS A 25 11.40 1.95 6.85
CA HIS A 25 10.45 1.18 6.07
C HIS A 25 9.06 1.41 6.64
N ILE A 26 8.27 2.22 5.94
CA ILE A 26 6.87 2.49 6.27
C ILE A 26 6.06 1.41 5.57
N PHE A 27 5.72 0.35 6.30
CA PHE A 27 4.87 -0.70 5.81
C PHE A 27 3.65 -0.90 6.71
N GLY A 28 2.53 -1.21 6.09
CA GLY A 28 1.31 -1.54 6.81
C GLY A 28 0.06 -1.04 6.14
N GLU A 29 -1.07 -1.48 6.68
CA GLU A 29 -2.38 -1.06 6.24
C GLU A 29 -2.73 0.31 6.83
N GLY A 30 -3.43 1.11 6.04
CA GLY A 30 -3.87 2.43 6.43
C GLY A 30 -5.09 2.88 5.64
N GLN A 31 -5.57 4.06 5.99
CA GLN A 31 -6.64 4.73 5.28
C GLN A 31 -6.13 6.07 4.73
N ILE A 32 -6.53 6.37 3.50
CA ILE A 32 -6.24 7.66 2.87
C ILE A 32 -7.12 8.73 3.50
N ASP A 33 -6.50 9.79 4.01
CA ASP A 33 -7.18 10.97 4.53
C ASP A 33 -7.21 12.09 3.47
N ARG A 34 -6.15 12.18 2.65
CA ARG A 34 -6.00 13.14 1.55
C ARG A 34 -5.30 12.55 0.34
N VAL A 35 -5.74 12.99 -0.83
CA VAL A 35 -5.13 12.68 -2.13
C VAL A 35 -4.77 14.01 -2.77
N ASP A 36 -3.56 14.10 -3.33
CA ASP A 36 -3.14 15.27 -4.11
C ASP A 36 -3.94 15.37 -5.42
N GLU A 37 -4.02 16.56 -6.02
CA GLU A 37 -4.83 16.81 -7.23
C GLU A 37 -4.40 15.90 -8.38
N ASP A 38 -3.10 15.60 -8.46
CA ASP A 38 -2.52 14.73 -9.50
C ASP A 38 -2.58 13.22 -9.15
N ASN A 39 -3.09 12.84 -7.96
CA ASN A 39 -3.04 11.46 -7.43
C ASN A 39 -1.60 10.90 -7.34
N ASP A 40 -0.57 11.74 -7.42
CA ASP A 40 0.83 11.33 -7.30
C ASP A 40 1.21 11.11 -5.83
N PHE A 41 0.67 11.91 -4.91
CA PHE A 41 0.97 11.83 -3.48
C PHE A 41 -0.27 11.49 -2.65
N LEU A 42 -0.13 10.52 -1.74
CA LEU A 42 -1.19 10.04 -0.87
C LEU A 42 -0.80 10.28 0.58
N ILE A 43 -1.71 10.90 1.33
CA ILE A 43 -1.54 11.18 2.75
C ILE A 43 -2.63 10.46 3.52
N GLY A 44 -2.24 9.74 4.56
CA GLY A 44 -3.19 9.02 5.37
C GLY A 44 -2.65 8.61 6.71
N ARG A 45 -3.39 7.72 7.36
CA ARG A 45 -3.05 7.19 8.68
C ARG A 45 -2.92 5.68 8.62
N LEU A 46 -1.85 5.16 9.21
CA LEU A 46 -1.64 3.73 9.40
C LEU A 46 -2.48 3.21 10.55
N ASP A 47 -2.97 1.97 10.43
CA ASP A 47 -3.79 1.33 11.46
C ASP A 47 -2.98 1.10 12.76
N ARG A 48 -1.68 0.82 12.62
CA ARG A 48 -0.72 0.69 13.74
C ARG A 48 -0.45 2.00 14.50
N GLY A 49 -1.05 3.11 14.07
CA GLY A 49 -0.75 4.45 14.55
C GLY A 49 0.41 5.07 13.80
N GLY A 50 0.26 6.35 13.46
CA GLY A 50 1.22 7.10 12.64
C GLY A 50 0.59 7.59 11.34
N TYR A 51 1.16 8.64 10.77
CA TYR A 51 0.76 9.17 9.47
C TYR A 51 1.73 8.66 8.40
N PHE A 52 1.20 8.41 7.21
CA PHE A 52 2.01 8.11 6.04
C PHE A 52 1.80 9.22 5.00
N GLY A 53 2.88 9.57 4.32
CA GLY A 53 2.89 10.45 3.17
C GLY A 53 3.85 9.85 2.16
N CYS A 54 3.32 9.17 1.16
CA CYS A 54 4.13 8.47 0.18
C CYS A 54 3.51 8.58 -1.22
N PRO A 55 4.34 8.49 -2.27
CA PRO A 55 3.85 8.52 -3.62
C PRO A 55 2.96 7.31 -3.90
N SER A 56 2.01 7.48 -4.80
CA SER A 56 1.01 6.47 -5.14
C SER A 56 1.57 5.24 -5.86
N THR A 57 2.85 5.28 -6.23
CA THR A 57 3.64 4.15 -6.73
C THR A 57 3.89 3.08 -5.67
N ASP A 58 4.00 3.48 -4.41
CA ASP A 58 4.34 2.60 -3.27
C ASP A 58 3.11 2.26 -2.41
N VAL A 59 1.93 2.64 -2.91
CA VAL A 59 0.63 2.41 -2.26
C VAL A 59 -0.19 1.44 -3.08
N LYS A 60 -0.79 0.46 -2.42
CA LYS A 60 -1.63 -0.57 -3.06
C LYS A 60 -3.03 -0.57 -2.46
N ILE A 61 -4.06 -0.57 -3.30
CA ILE A 61 -5.45 -0.55 -2.84
C ILE A 61 -5.81 -1.92 -2.28
N LEU A 62 -6.22 -1.97 -1.01
CA LEU A 62 -6.66 -3.20 -0.33
C LEU A 62 -8.03 -3.68 -0.79
N ASN A 63 -8.72 -2.92 -1.64
CA ASN A 63 -10.02 -3.30 -2.19
C ASN A 63 -9.98 -3.66 -3.69
N GLU A 64 -8.85 -3.48 -4.40
CA GLU A 64 -8.75 -3.76 -5.83
C GLU A 64 -8.23 -5.19 -6.11
N ALA A 65 -8.85 -5.90 -7.05
CA ALA A 65 -8.41 -7.21 -7.52
C ALA A 65 -6.97 -7.15 -8.05
N CYS A 66 -6.23 -8.27 -8.08
CA CYS A 66 -4.91 -8.26 -8.73
C CYS A 66 -5.08 -7.78 -10.18
N VAL A 67 -4.33 -6.75 -10.60
CA VAL A 67 -4.39 -6.23 -11.99
C VAL A 67 -4.07 -7.30 -13.05
N HIS A 68 -3.43 -8.40 -12.64
CA HIS A 68 -3.12 -9.54 -13.49
C HIS A 68 -4.26 -10.59 -13.55
N GLY A 69 -5.35 -10.41 -12.80
CA GLY A 69 -6.50 -11.31 -12.78
C GLY A 69 -6.39 -12.52 -11.84
N TYR A 70 -5.35 -12.58 -11.00
CA TYR A 70 -5.15 -13.66 -10.03
C TYR A 70 -5.41 -13.17 -8.61
N ASP A 71 -6.66 -13.28 -8.15
CA ASP A 71 -7.06 -12.78 -6.83
C ASP A 71 -6.60 -13.66 -5.65
N VAL A 72 -6.42 -14.96 -5.89
CA VAL A 72 -6.02 -15.92 -4.82
C VAL A 72 -4.51 -15.94 -4.61
N ALA A 73 -3.72 -15.94 -5.69
CA ALA A 73 -2.27 -15.88 -5.63
C ALA A 73 -1.70 -15.37 -6.97
N CYS A 74 -1.10 -14.19 -6.94
CA CYS A 74 -0.54 -13.45 -8.05
C CYS A 74 0.99 -13.47 -7.93
N LEU A 75 1.63 -14.50 -8.49
CA LEU A 75 3.09 -14.67 -8.47
C LEU A 75 3.85 -13.51 -9.14
N LEU A 76 3.18 -12.71 -9.98
CA LEU A 76 3.76 -11.58 -10.68
C LEU A 76 4.00 -10.37 -9.76
N CYS A 77 3.09 -10.10 -8.83
CA CYS A 77 3.18 -8.94 -7.93
C CYS A 77 3.17 -9.30 -6.44
N GLY A 78 3.15 -10.59 -6.13
CA GLY A 78 3.09 -11.11 -4.76
C GLY A 78 1.74 -10.90 -4.07
N PHE A 79 0.69 -10.50 -4.79
CA PHE A 79 -0.66 -10.40 -4.24
C PHE A 79 -1.20 -11.80 -3.95
N GLY A 80 -1.95 -11.97 -2.88
CA GLY A 80 -2.70 -13.19 -2.63
C GLY A 80 -3.85 -12.92 -1.68
N GLN A 81 -4.75 -13.88 -1.57
CA GLN A 81 -5.83 -13.86 -0.61
C GLN A 81 -5.79 -15.14 0.19
N SER A 82 -5.81 -15.01 1.52
CA SER A 82 -6.00 -16.14 2.43
C SER A 82 -7.35 -16.78 2.14
N GLU A 83 -7.35 -18.03 1.68
CA GLU A 83 -8.58 -18.75 1.39
C GLU A 83 -9.41 -19.02 2.67
N THR A 84 -8.74 -19.02 3.83
CA THR A 84 -9.34 -19.34 5.14
C THR A 84 -9.93 -18.13 5.85
N THR A 85 -9.30 -16.96 5.69
CA THR A 85 -9.73 -15.72 6.38
C THR A 85 -10.24 -14.65 5.43
N GLY A 86 -10.05 -14.81 4.13
CA GLY A 86 -10.35 -13.79 3.11
C GLY A 86 -9.40 -12.60 3.14
N GLU A 87 -8.41 -12.60 4.03
CA GLU A 87 -7.45 -11.51 4.21
C GLU A 87 -6.49 -11.42 3.03
N ARG A 88 -6.17 -10.20 2.61
CA ARG A 88 -5.26 -9.97 1.48
C ARG A 88 -3.82 -9.99 1.97
N ILE A 89 -3.00 -10.82 1.34
CA ILE A 89 -1.60 -11.06 1.68
C ILE A 89 -0.73 -10.44 0.58
N TRP A 90 0.24 -9.62 0.97
CA TRP A 90 1.21 -9.04 0.05
C TRP A 90 2.59 -9.63 0.35
N HIS A 91 3.06 -10.55 -0.48
CA HIS A 91 4.43 -11.02 -0.44
C HIS A 91 5.33 -10.06 -1.23
N THR A 92 6.05 -9.19 -0.53
CA THR A 92 7.19 -8.47 -1.13
C THR A 92 8.23 -9.50 -1.60
N GLN A 93 8.37 -9.63 -2.93
CA GLN A 93 9.43 -10.44 -3.52
C GLN A 93 10.79 -9.90 -3.06
N ARG A 94 11.60 -10.79 -2.49
CA ARG A 94 12.96 -10.54 -2.02
C ARG A 94 13.94 -10.60 -3.19
#